data_AF-A0A2V6PWK5-F1
#
_entry.id   AF-A0A2V6PWK5-F1
#
_cell.length_a   1.000
_cell.length_b   1.000
_cell.length_c   1.000
_cell.angle_alpha   90.00
_cell.angle_beta   90.00
_cell.angle_gamma   90.00
#
_symmetry.space_group_name_H-M   'P 1'
#
loop_
_entity.id
_entity.type
_entity.pdbx_description
1 polymer ?
#
loop_
_entity_poly.entity_id
_entity_poly.type
_entity_poly.pdbx_seq_one_letter_code
_entity_poly.pdbx_strand_id
1 'polypeptide(L)'
;MKFSWRFGAIFAVLLLAAHAGRGQERQPASPDTGSSNTVDGEKLFATSCGWCHQDGGRAAGRGPKLAGSDRTDEYLLNRIRVGKEGAMPAFAGSFSEPQLRAIVAYIRSLKDTHP
;
A
#
# COMPACT_ATOMS: atom_id res chain seq x y z
N MET A 1 -3.23 -34.44 12.31
CA MET A 1 -3.87 -34.74 11.01
C MET A 1 -2.76 -34.93 9.99
N LYS A 2 -2.34 -36.18 9.77
CA LYS A 2 -1.21 -36.57 8.91
C LYS A 2 -1.78 -37.15 7.62
N PHE A 3 -1.73 -36.39 6.53
CA PHE A 3 -2.19 -36.85 5.23
C PHE A 3 -1.04 -37.60 4.56
N SER A 4 -1.10 -38.93 4.65
CA SER A 4 -0.18 -39.83 3.95
C SER A 4 -0.71 -40.03 2.54
N TRP A 5 -0.05 -39.45 1.53
CA TRP A 5 -0.36 -39.73 0.13
C TRP A 5 0.76 -40.57 -0.47
N ARG A 6 0.35 -41.69 -1.08
CA ARG A 6 1.24 -42.76 -1.53
C ARG A 6 1.83 -42.44 -2.90
N PHE A 7 3.08 -42.87 -3.04
CA PHE A 7 3.81 -43.22 -4.25
C PHE A 7 2.96 -43.44 -5.50
N GLY A 8 3.31 -42.74 -6.58
CA GLY A 8 2.74 -42.94 -7.91
C GLY A 8 3.75 -42.58 -9.00
N ALA A 9 4.45 -43.61 -9.47
CA ALA A 9 5.02 -43.80 -10.81
C ALA A 9 5.84 -42.68 -11.48
N ILE A 10 7.13 -42.98 -11.62
CA ILE A 10 8.07 -42.43 -12.59
C ILE A 10 7.50 -42.65 -14.00
N PHE A 11 7.27 -41.56 -14.75
CA PHE A 11 7.19 -41.59 -16.21
C PHE A 11 8.31 -40.71 -16.76
N ALA A 12 9.46 -41.33 -16.97
CA ALA A 12 10.51 -40.78 -17.81
C ALA A 12 10.06 -40.92 -19.27
N VAL A 13 9.75 -39.81 -19.92
CA VAL A 13 9.63 -39.75 -21.37
C VAL A 13 10.66 -38.73 -21.87
N LEU A 14 11.81 -39.25 -22.26
CA LEU A 14 12.76 -38.53 -23.11
C LEU A 14 12.10 -38.38 -24.50
N LEU A 15 11.75 -37.15 -24.85
CA LEU A 15 11.52 -36.77 -26.25
C LEU A 15 12.42 -35.57 -26.55
N LEU A 16 13.54 -35.85 -27.23
CA LEU A 16 14.32 -34.86 -27.95
C LEU A 16 13.44 -34.32 -29.08
N ALA A 17 12.93 -33.10 -28.92
CA ALA A 17 12.38 -32.31 -30.01
C ALA A 17 13.28 -31.11 -30.26
N ALA A 18 14.11 -31.19 -31.30
CA ALA A 18 14.89 -30.08 -31.82
C ALA A 18 13.93 -28.99 -32.34
N HIS A 19 13.76 -27.92 -31.57
CA HIS A 19 12.99 -26.75 -32.00
C HIS A 19 13.90 -25.81 -32.78
N ALA A 20 13.97 -26.06 -34.10
CA ALA A 20 14.47 -25.08 -35.05
C ALA A 20 13.59 -23.82 -35.01
N GLY A 21 14.24 -22.68 -34.78
CA GLY A 21 13.83 -21.30 -35.09
C GLY A 21 12.34 -20.98 -35.15
N ARG A 22 11.83 -20.31 -34.10
CA ARG A 22 10.80 -19.30 -34.27
C ARG A 22 11.38 -17.94 -33.90
N GLY A 23 11.56 -17.11 -34.93
CA GLY A 23 11.82 -15.69 -34.77
C GLY A 23 10.75 -15.07 -33.87
N GLN A 24 11.22 -14.28 -32.92
CA GLN A 24 10.39 -13.45 -32.07
C GLN A 24 9.77 -12.35 -32.95
N GLU A 25 8.59 -12.64 -33.48
CA GLU A 25 7.68 -11.65 -34.05
C GLU A 25 7.45 -10.59 -32.96
N ARG A 26 8.00 -9.38 -33.15
CA ARG A 26 7.69 -8.26 -32.26
C ARG A 26 6.20 -8.00 -32.36
N GLN A 27 5.44 -8.38 -31.34
CA GLN A 27 4.08 -7.89 -31.20
C GLN A 27 4.12 -6.35 -31.10
N PRO A 28 3.34 -5.62 -31.91
CA PRO A 28 3.18 -4.20 -31.72
C PRO A 28 2.51 -3.96 -30.37
N ALA A 29 3.10 -3.06 -29.57
CA ALA A 29 2.58 -2.66 -28.28
C ALA A 29 1.10 -2.23 -28.42
N SER A 30 0.22 -2.94 -27.73
CA SER A 30 -1.15 -2.47 -27.53
C SER A 30 -1.11 -1.18 -26.72
N PRO A 31 -2.06 -0.24 -26.90
CA PRO A 31 -2.11 0.95 -26.07
C PRO A 31 -2.54 0.51 -24.67
N ASP A 32 -1.58 0.43 -23.75
CA ASP A 32 -1.84 0.29 -22.32
C ASP A 32 -2.73 1.47 -21.90
N THR A 33 -4.03 1.23 -21.87
CA THR A 33 -4.99 2.14 -21.26
C THR A 33 -4.72 2.11 -19.77
N GLY A 34 -3.85 3.01 -19.33
CA GLY A 34 -3.72 3.52 -17.98
C GLY A 34 -3.93 2.50 -16.86
N SER A 35 -2.88 1.73 -16.54
CA SER A 35 -2.67 1.36 -15.15
C SER A 35 -2.36 2.65 -14.40
N SER A 36 -3.41 3.38 -14.01
CA SER A 36 -3.30 4.46 -13.05
C SER A 36 -2.76 3.82 -11.79
N ASN A 37 -1.46 4.01 -11.51
CA ASN A 37 -0.87 3.65 -10.23
C ASN A 37 -1.47 4.55 -9.15
N THR A 38 -2.72 4.27 -8.77
CA THR A 38 -3.44 5.01 -7.72
C THR A 38 -2.74 4.73 -6.40
N VAL A 39 -2.29 5.80 -5.74
CA VAL A 39 -1.64 5.69 -4.44
C VAL A 39 -2.69 5.39 -3.38
N ASP A 40 -2.57 4.22 -2.75
CA ASP A 40 -3.48 3.76 -1.70
C ASP A 40 -3.14 4.42 -0.35
N GLY A 41 -3.85 5.49 -0.01
CA GLY A 41 -3.66 6.24 1.24
C GLY A 41 -4.04 5.47 2.50
N GLU A 42 -5.04 4.59 2.42
CA GLU A 42 -5.48 3.77 3.55
C GLU A 42 -4.39 2.76 3.93
N LYS A 43 -3.82 2.08 2.92
CA LYS A 43 -2.72 1.14 3.14
C LYS A 43 -1.50 1.84 3.73
N LEU A 44 -1.10 2.99 3.20
CA LEU A 44 0.01 3.78 3.74
C LEU A 44 -0.24 4.18 5.20
N PHE A 45 -1.45 4.62 5.51
CA PHE A 45 -1.84 4.96 6.87
C PHE A 45 -1.75 3.74 7.79
N ALA A 46 -2.31 2.60 7.39
CA ALA A 46 -2.32 1.39 8.20
C ALA A 46 -0.89 0.92 8.52
N THR A 47 0.03 1.00 7.56
CA THR A 47 1.42 0.53 7.75
C THR A 47 2.30 1.46 8.56
N SER A 48 2.01 2.77 8.58
CA SER A 48 2.96 3.77 9.10
C SER A 48 2.38 4.70 10.17
N CYS A 49 1.06 4.84 10.23
CA CYS A 49 0.37 5.76 11.15
C CYS A 49 -0.49 5.00 12.17
N GLY A 50 -1.09 3.87 11.75
CA GLY A 50 -2.11 3.14 12.52
C GLY A 50 -1.63 2.60 13.86
N TRP A 51 -0.32 2.36 14.02
CA TRP A 51 0.26 1.95 15.30
C TRP A 51 0.07 3.03 16.38
N CYS A 52 0.04 4.32 16.03
CA CYS A 52 -0.16 5.43 16.98
C CYS A 52 -1.60 5.96 16.94
N HIS A 53 -2.15 6.12 15.73
CA HIS A 53 -3.48 6.65 15.47
C HIS A 53 -4.46 5.49 15.28
N GLN A 54 -5.00 5.02 16.41
CA GLN A 54 -5.74 3.77 16.52
C GLN A 54 -7.05 3.77 15.74
N ASP A 55 -7.62 2.58 15.53
CA ASP A 55 -8.87 2.38 14.78
C ASP A 55 -8.84 3.05 13.38
N GLY A 56 -7.69 2.95 12.71
CA GLY A 56 -7.46 3.60 11.42
C GLY A 56 -7.52 5.13 11.48
N GLY A 57 -7.26 5.75 12.64
CA GLY A 57 -7.34 7.18 12.87
C GLY A 57 -8.64 7.67 13.52
N ARG A 58 -9.57 6.77 13.84
CA ARG A 58 -10.86 7.11 14.47
C ARG A 58 -10.82 7.14 16.00
N ALA A 59 -9.78 6.58 16.60
CA ALA A 59 -9.57 6.59 18.04
C ALA A 59 -8.23 7.21 18.41
N ALA A 60 -8.19 7.85 19.57
CA ALA A 60 -6.93 8.25 20.19
C ALA A 60 -6.18 7.00 20.69
N GLY A 61 -4.86 7.09 20.69
CA GLY A 61 -3.95 6.10 21.26
C GLY A 61 -2.69 6.80 21.73
N ARG A 62 -1.52 6.38 21.20
CA ARG A 62 -0.29 7.16 21.40
C ARG A 62 -0.29 8.47 20.62
N GLY A 63 -1.04 8.51 19.50
CA GLY A 63 -1.37 9.74 18.78
C GLY A 63 -2.82 10.14 19.00
N PRO A 64 -3.20 11.39 18.68
CA PRO A 64 -4.59 11.84 18.76
C PRO A 64 -5.49 11.12 17.74
N LYS A 65 -6.79 11.14 18.00
CA LYS A 65 -7.83 10.88 16.99
C LYS A 65 -7.68 11.88 15.83
N LEU A 66 -7.84 11.40 14.61
CA LEU A 66 -7.70 12.21 13.38
C LEU A 66 -9.03 12.41 12.65
N ALA A 67 -9.97 11.46 12.78
CA ALA A 67 -11.32 11.61 12.26
C ALA A 67 -11.96 12.90 12.82
N GLY A 68 -12.57 13.70 11.94
CA GLY A 68 -13.22 14.96 12.32
C GLY A 68 -12.28 16.12 12.63
N SER A 69 -10.97 16.01 12.36
CA SER A 69 -10.00 17.09 12.62
C SER A 69 -10.37 18.41 11.92
N ASP A 70 -10.38 19.51 12.68
CA ASP A 70 -10.64 20.89 12.24
C ASP A 70 -9.44 21.57 11.55
N ARG A 71 -8.25 20.96 11.65
CA ARG A 71 -7.01 21.45 11.03
C ARG A 71 -7.14 21.50 9.51
N THR A 72 -6.39 22.38 8.85
CA THR A 72 -6.34 22.45 7.37
C THR A 72 -5.50 21.33 6.77
N ASP A 73 -5.67 21.06 5.47
CA ASP A 73 -4.87 20.06 4.76
C ASP A 73 -3.38 20.42 4.73
N GLU A 74 -3.05 21.71 4.61
CA GLU A 74 -1.67 22.21 4.66
C GLU A 74 -1.06 21.95 6.03
N TYR A 75 -1.83 22.16 7.11
CA TYR A 75 -1.39 21.84 8.44
C TYR A 75 -1.11 20.34 8.57
N LEU A 76 -2.04 19.47 8.14
CA LEU A 76 -1.88 18.01 8.22
C LEU A 76 -0.66 17.54 7.41
N LEU A 77 -0.53 18.00 6.17
CA LEU A 77 0.62 17.70 5.30
C LEU A 77 1.93 18.14 5.97
N ASN A 78 2.01 19.38 6.44
CA ASN A 78 3.21 19.86 7.11
C ASN A 78 3.51 19.05 8.37
N ARG A 79 2.48 18.74 9.17
CA ARG A 79 2.64 17.94 10.38
C ARG A 79 3.15 16.53 10.12
N ILE A 80 2.74 15.91 9.02
CA ILE A 80 3.27 14.61 8.59
C ILE A 80 4.72 14.77 8.10
N ARG A 81 5.03 15.82 7.33
CA ARG A 81 6.39 16.08 6.84
C ARG A 81 7.39 16.27 7.98
N VAL A 82 7.09 17.16 8.93
CA VAL A 82 8.05 17.59 9.97
C VAL A 82 7.92 16.85 11.29
N GLY A 83 6.82 16.15 11.52
CA GLY A 83 6.57 15.45 12.79
C GLY A 83 6.39 16.39 13.99
N LYS A 84 6.31 15.81 15.19
CA LYS A 84 6.41 16.47 16.50
C LYS A 84 7.61 15.85 17.19
N GLU A 85 8.62 16.64 17.52
CA GLU A 85 9.73 16.14 18.32
C GLU A 85 9.22 15.45 19.60
N GLY A 86 9.74 14.24 19.88
CA GLY A 86 9.34 13.41 21.01
C GLY A 86 7.93 12.78 20.95
N ALA A 87 7.10 13.07 19.93
CA ALA A 87 5.71 12.59 19.88
C ALA A 87 5.27 11.99 18.54
N MET A 88 5.75 12.51 17.40
CA MET A 88 5.40 12.04 16.07
C MET A 88 6.63 12.13 15.16
N PRO A 89 7.07 11.03 14.53
CA PRO A 89 8.23 11.09 13.63
C PRO A 89 7.93 11.96 12.39
N ALA A 90 8.99 12.51 11.80
CA ALA A 90 8.95 13.21 10.53
C ALA A 90 8.96 12.22 9.36
N PHE A 91 8.14 12.45 8.33
CA PHE A 91 8.02 11.54 7.18
C PHE A 91 8.41 12.17 5.83
N ALA A 92 8.95 13.39 5.81
CA ALA A 92 9.33 14.07 4.56
C ALA A 92 10.30 13.28 3.66
N GLY A 93 11.14 12.42 4.25
CA GLY A 93 12.06 11.54 3.50
C GLY A 93 11.52 10.12 3.25
N SER A 94 10.38 9.77 3.83
CA SER A 94 9.80 8.41 3.74
C SER A 94 8.71 8.30 2.70
N PHE A 95 8.04 9.41 2.39
CA PHE A 95 6.93 9.46 1.45
C PHE A 95 7.14 10.55 0.41
N SER A 96 6.79 10.23 -0.83
CA SER A 96 6.64 11.21 -1.90
C SER A 96 5.43 12.12 -1.67
N GLU A 97 5.42 13.26 -2.36
CA GLU A 97 4.30 14.21 -2.31
C GLU A 97 2.92 13.61 -2.63
N PRO A 98 2.75 12.76 -3.67
CA PRO A 98 1.50 12.03 -3.89
C PRO A 98 1.10 11.12 -2.73
N GLN A 99 2.05 10.45 -2.07
CA GLN A 99 1.79 9.57 -0.92
C GLN A 99 1.35 10.37 0.30
N LEU A 100 1.99 11.51 0.59
CA LEU A 100 1.58 12.39 1.67
C LEU A 100 0.15 12.92 1.45
N ARG A 101 -0.18 13.32 0.22
CA ARG A 101 -1.54 13.76 -0.13
C ARG A 101 -2.55 12.61 -0.04
N ALA A 102 -2.19 11.40 -0.44
CA ALA A 102 -3.06 10.23 -0.30
C ALA A 102 -3.36 9.90 1.17
N ILE A 103 -2.37 10.04 2.06
CA ILE A 103 -2.57 9.87 3.51
C ILE A 103 -3.54 10.95 4.04
N VAL A 104 -3.37 12.22 3.66
CA VAL A 104 -4.29 13.29 4.08
C VAL A 104 -5.70 13.07 3.52
N ALA A 105 -5.82 12.66 2.25
CA ALA A 105 -7.11 12.31 1.65
C ALA A 105 -7.79 11.16 2.40
N TYR A 106 -7.04 10.14 2.83
CA TYR A 106 -7.56 9.09 3.70
C TYR A 106 -8.03 9.65 5.05
N ILE A 107 -7.25 10.50 5.72
CA ILE A 107 -7.66 11.13 6.99
C ILE A 107 -8.98 11.90 6.83
N ARG A 108 -9.19 12.56 5.69
CA ARG A 108 -10.43 13.29 5.38
C ARG A 108 -11.63 12.38 5.08
N SER A 109 -11.40 11.17 4.59
CA SER A 109 -12.49 10.23 4.34
C SER A 109 -13.02 9.57 5.61
N LEU A 110 -12.31 9.72 6.74
CA LEU A 110 -12.73 9.18 8.03
C LEU A 110 -14.01 9.84 8.52
N LYS A 111 -15.04 9.02 8.75
CA LYS A 111 -16.25 9.45 9.45
C LYS A 111 -15.94 9.62 10.94
N ASP A 112 -16.43 10.72 11.50
CA ASP A 112 -16.40 10.91 12.94
C ASP A 112 -17.60 10.20 13.58
N THR A 113 -17.39 8.96 14.02
CA THR A 113 -18.44 8.11 14.61
C THR A 113 -18.26 7.89 16.11
N HIS A 114 -17.31 8.57 16.76
CA HIS A 114 -17.05 8.48 18.20
C HIS A 114 -16.98 9.88 18.79
N PRO A 115 -17.89 10.26 19.72
CA PRO A 115 -17.87 11.58 20.35
C PRO A 115 -16.58 11.84 21.13
#